data_AF-A0AAC8ZW41-F1
#
_entry.id   AF-A0AAC8ZW41-F1
#
_cell.length_a   1.000
_cell.length_b   1.000
_cell.length_c   1.000
_cell.angle_alpha   90.00
_cell.angle_beta   90.00
_cell.angle_gamma   90.00
#
_symmetry.space_group_name_H-M   'P 1'
#
loop_
_entity.id
_entity.type
_entity.pdbx_description
1 polymer ?
#
loop_
_entity_poly.entity_id
_entity_poly.type
_entity_poly.pdbx_seq_one_letter_code
_entity_poly.pdbx_strand_id
1 'polypeptide(L)'
;MPVVQANVIAQPLGNDPGAFLRQNVVTFFMPDGMSVGDWNQRYGGATVGVGAHRPHHFRVEHVDAVNVRYRGYLYGWHTNGSMYQVRPHNNGDGTAYFLPWNVDSGYSLSIGANATLFFNAMMNGCSFGWSAGNGIVRVAHHNIQDANGGTDNGAMLQSLAGYAGRYMRNDYRLTQGGTGQSTVVGARVNGQWQIWAQIITTDGGGTFDIQSVRRLL
;
A
#
# COMPACT_ATOMS: atom_id res chain seq x y z
N MET A 1 -2.53 20.18 -1.94
CA MET A 1 -1.37 19.30 -2.17
C MET A 1 -0.84 19.55 -3.57
N PRO A 2 0.41 20.03 -3.72
CA PRO A 2 1.01 20.26 -5.02
C PRO A 2 1.22 18.94 -5.76
N VAL A 3 0.87 18.95 -7.05
CA VAL A 3 1.13 17.83 -7.94
C VAL A 3 2.63 17.82 -8.26
N VAL A 4 3.27 16.67 -8.09
CA VAL A 4 4.67 16.45 -8.46
C VAL A 4 4.75 15.39 -9.54
N GLN A 5 5.89 15.34 -10.23
CA GLN A 5 6.14 14.31 -11.25
C GLN A 5 6.18 12.92 -10.62
N ALA A 6 5.65 11.90 -11.32
CA ALA A 6 5.64 10.53 -10.83
C ALA A 6 7.05 9.96 -10.61
N ASN A 7 8.05 10.45 -11.34
CA ASN A 7 9.44 10.03 -11.20
C ASN A 7 10.02 10.28 -9.80
N VAL A 8 9.48 11.26 -9.05
CA VAL A 8 9.89 11.57 -7.67
C VAL A 8 9.76 10.35 -6.76
N ILE A 9 8.79 9.48 -7.01
CA ILE A 9 8.66 8.20 -6.29
C ILE A 9 9.06 7.00 -7.16
N ALA A 10 8.78 7.03 -8.46
CA ALA A 10 8.92 5.84 -9.31
C ALA A 10 10.39 5.43 -9.51
N GLN A 11 11.28 6.40 -9.74
CA GLN A 11 12.70 6.12 -9.90
C GLN A 11 13.33 5.57 -8.61
N PRO A 12 13.21 6.22 -7.44
CA PRO A 12 13.83 5.70 -6.23
C PRO A 12 13.21 4.37 -5.77
N LEU A 13 11.89 4.16 -5.92
CA LEU A 13 11.25 2.86 -5.66
C LEU A 13 11.74 1.75 -6.61
N GLY A 14 12.07 2.08 -7.86
CA GLY A 14 12.65 1.12 -8.82
C GLY A 14 14.11 0.76 -8.53
N ASN A 15 14.83 1.62 -7.80
CA ASN A 15 16.25 1.44 -7.47
C ASN A 15 16.46 0.75 -6.12
N ASP A 16 15.94 1.35 -5.05
CA ASP A 16 16.02 0.82 -3.68
C ASP A 16 14.75 1.21 -2.91
N PRO A 17 13.66 0.42 -3.04
CA PRO A 17 12.41 0.71 -2.38
C PRO A 17 12.55 0.70 -0.85
N GLY A 18 13.43 -0.14 -0.30
CA GLY A 18 13.67 -0.21 1.13
C GLY A 18 14.32 1.05 1.70
N ALA A 19 15.32 1.61 1.01
CA ALA A 19 15.94 2.88 1.40
C ALA A 19 14.95 4.05 1.27
N PHE A 20 14.21 4.13 0.16
CA PHE A 20 13.25 5.20 -0.06
C PHE A 20 12.13 5.19 0.98
N LEU A 21 11.52 4.03 1.23
CA LEU A 21 10.44 3.88 2.21
C LEU A 21 10.92 4.02 3.67
N ARG A 22 12.21 3.88 3.96
CA ARG A 22 12.72 4.16 5.32
C ARG A 22 12.72 5.65 5.65
N GLN A 23 12.68 6.51 4.65
CA GLN A 23 12.73 7.96 4.81
C GLN A 23 11.41 8.64 4.46
N ASN A 24 10.64 8.07 3.54
CA ASN A 24 9.45 8.70 2.98
C ASN A 24 8.22 7.81 3.16
N VAL A 25 7.05 8.43 3.34
CA VAL A 25 5.77 7.73 3.37
C VAL A 25 5.12 7.82 2.00
N VAL A 26 4.66 6.69 1.46
CA VAL A 26 3.85 6.65 0.24
C VAL A 26 2.49 6.04 0.59
N THR A 27 1.43 6.80 0.37
CA THR A 27 0.06 6.39 0.70
C THR A 27 -0.82 6.35 -0.54
N PHE A 28 -1.68 5.34 -0.60
CA PHE A 28 -2.83 5.33 -1.47
C PHE A 28 -4.07 5.31 -0.60
N PHE A 29 -4.87 6.36 -0.67
CA PHE A 29 -6.22 6.38 -0.11
C PHE A 29 -7.20 6.16 -1.24
N MET A 30 -8.19 5.29 -1.04
CA MET A 30 -9.36 5.38 -1.90
C MET A 30 -9.95 6.79 -1.73
N PRO A 31 -10.44 7.43 -2.80
CA PRO A 31 -11.10 8.71 -2.67
C PRO A 31 -12.20 8.61 -1.61
N ASP A 32 -12.24 9.55 -0.67
CA ASP A 32 -13.13 9.50 0.49
C ASP A 32 -14.58 9.19 0.08
N GLY A 33 -15.10 8.05 0.56
CA GLY A 33 -16.46 7.60 0.30
C GLY A 33 -16.70 6.94 -1.08
N MET A 34 -15.67 6.74 -1.90
CA MET A 34 -15.81 5.99 -3.14
C MET A 34 -16.08 4.52 -2.84
N SER A 35 -17.25 4.03 -3.26
CA SER A 35 -17.54 2.59 -3.16
C SER A 35 -16.64 1.83 -4.13
N VAL A 36 -16.41 0.54 -3.88
CA VAL A 36 -15.66 -0.26 -4.85
C VAL A 36 -16.43 -0.45 -6.17
N GLY A 37 -17.76 -0.35 -6.14
CA GLY A 37 -18.57 -0.25 -7.36
C GLY A 37 -18.16 0.96 -8.21
N ASP A 38 -18.06 2.13 -7.57
CA ASP A 38 -17.62 3.37 -8.22
C ASP A 38 -16.17 3.29 -8.68
N TRP A 39 -15.29 2.67 -7.88
CA TRP A 39 -13.91 2.39 -8.26
C TRP A 39 -13.83 1.56 -9.54
N ASN A 40 -14.59 0.46 -9.59
CA ASN A 40 -14.61 -0.45 -10.74
C ASN A 40 -15.18 0.21 -11.98
N GLN A 41 -16.24 1.00 -11.83
CA GLN A 41 -16.84 1.75 -12.94
C GLN A 41 -15.91 2.86 -13.45
N ARG A 42 -15.29 3.61 -12.54
CA ARG A 42 -14.48 4.79 -12.86
C ARG A 42 -13.11 4.45 -13.43
N TYR A 43 -12.49 3.38 -12.94
CA TYR A 43 -11.13 3.01 -13.31
C TYR A 43 -11.08 1.75 -14.17
N GLY A 44 -12.20 1.04 -14.39
CA GLY A 44 -12.32 0.09 -15.49
C GLY A 44 -11.43 -1.14 -15.40
N GLY A 45 -11.34 -1.79 -14.22
CA GLY A 45 -10.81 -3.16 -14.18
C GLY A 45 -10.20 -3.62 -12.87
N ALA A 46 -11.02 -3.92 -11.86
CA ALA A 46 -10.76 -5.06 -10.98
C ALA A 46 -11.64 -6.25 -11.41
N THR A 47 -11.59 -6.63 -12.69
CA THR A 47 -12.25 -7.87 -13.11
C THR A 47 -11.44 -9.06 -12.60
N VAL A 48 -11.89 -9.59 -11.46
CA VAL A 48 -11.46 -10.87 -10.89
C VAL A 48 -11.68 -11.96 -11.94
N GLY A 49 -10.59 -12.54 -12.49
CA GLY A 49 -10.68 -13.73 -13.34
C GLY A 49 -9.98 -13.71 -14.71
N VAL A 50 -9.29 -12.63 -15.11
CA VAL A 50 -8.47 -12.61 -16.35
C VAL A 50 -6.98 -12.39 -16.04
N GLY A 51 -6.10 -13.07 -16.77
CA GLY A 51 -4.70 -13.39 -16.43
C GLY A 51 -3.72 -12.25 -16.05
N ALA A 52 -4.11 -10.98 -16.08
CA ALA A 52 -3.46 -9.87 -15.39
C ALA A 52 -4.45 -8.71 -15.28
N HIS A 53 -4.44 -8.00 -14.14
CA HIS A 53 -5.19 -6.74 -14.04
C HIS A 53 -4.54 -5.68 -14.94
N ARG A 54 -5.25 -4.59 -15.27
CA ARG A 54 -4.67 -3.49 -16.04
C ARG A 54 -4.12 -2.43 -15.08
N PRO A 55 -2.89 -1.95 -15.26
CA PRO A 55 -2.40 -0.82 -14.50
C PRO A 55 -3.16 0.44 -14.90
N HIS A 56 -3.23 1.41 -13.99
CA HIS A 56 -3.81 2.72 -14.23
C HIS A 56 -2.72 3.78 -14.24
N HIS A 57 -2.95 4.82 -15.03
CA HIS A 57 -2.20 6.06 -14.86
C HIS A 57 -2.42 6.60 -13.45
N PHE A 58 -1.37 7.15 -12.84
CA PHE A 58 -1.45 7.73 -11.51
C PHE A 58 -0.79 9.09 -11.45
N ARG A 59 -1.24 9.86 -10.46
CA ARG A 59 -0.65 11.14 -10.08
C ARG A 59 -0.06 11.04 -8.69
N VAL A 60 1.03 11.76 -8.47
CA VAL A 60 1.65 11.94 -7.17
C VAL A 60 1.38 13.35 -6.66
N GLU A 61 1.02 13.43 -5.40
CA GLU A 61 0.82 14.68 -4.68
C GLU A 61 1.72 14.69 -3.47
N HIS A 62 2.51 15.75 -3.32
CA HIS A 62 3.26 15.97 -2.10
C HIS A 62 2.30 16.50 -1.03
N VAL A 63 2.34 15.91 0.16
CA VAL A 63 1.52 16.35 1.29
C VAL A 63 2.32 17.41 2.05
N ASP A 64 1.89 18.65 1.96
CA ASP A 64 2.53 19.75 2.69
C ASP A 64 2.10 19.75 4.16
N ALA A 65 2.87 20.46 5.00
CA ALA A 65 2.57 20.67 6.41
C ALA A 65 2.44 19.37 7.25
N VAL A 66 3.08 18.30 6.82
CA VAL A 66 3.27 17.08 7.62
C VAL A 66 4.75 16.87 7.92
N ASN A 67 5.04 16.34 9.10
CA ASN A 67 6.38 15.94 9.48
C ASN A 67 6.52 14.43 9.30
N VAL A 68 7.46 13.95 8.50
CA VAL A 68 7.77 12.52 8.45
C VAL A 68 9.02 12.25 9.28
N ARG A 69 8.88 11.38 10.28
CA ARG A 69 9.99 10.93 11.10
C ARG A 69 10.33 9.47 10.88
N TYR A 70 11.60 9.14 10.95
CA TYR A 70 12.08 7.77 10.91
C TYR A 70 13.15 7.53 11.96
N ARG A 71 13.22 6.30 12.49
CA ARG A 71 14.28 5.92 13.43
C ARG A 71 15.56 5.60 12.69
N GLY A 72 16.62 6.34 13.00
CA GLY A 72 17.97 5.97 12.58
C GLY A 72 18.46 4.74 13.34
N TYR A 73 19.37 3.97 12.75
CA TYR A 73 19.97 2.79 13.39
C TYR A 73 20.80 3.14 14.65
N LEU A 74 21.32 4.37 14.73
CA LEU A 74 22.22 4.84 15.80
C LEU A 74 21.73 6.12 16.53
N TYR A 75 20.85 6.91 15.92
CA TYR A 75 20.47 8.23 16.44
C TYR A 75 18.96 8.46 16.29
N GLY A 76 18.25 8.48 17.41
CA GLY A 76 16.92 9.08 17.60
C GLY A 76 15.93 9.03 16.43
N TRP A 77 15.09 10.07 16.36
CA TRP A 77 14.18 10.30 15.24
C TRP A 77 14.79 11.38 14.32
N HIS A 78 14.83 11.12 13.02
CA HIS A 78 15.13 12.11 11.99
C HIS A 78 13.83 12.69 11.44
N THR A 79 13.83 13.93 10.90
CA THR A 79 12.60 14.68 10.52
C THR A 79 12.58 15.18 9.06
N ASN A 80 13.51 14.73 8.21
CA ASN A 80 13.66 15.21 6.83
C ASN A 80 12.96 14.32 5.78
N GLY A 81 12.01 13.49 6.20
CA GLY A 81 11.22 12.67 5.28
C GLY A 81 10.12 13.47 4.58
N SER A 82 9.58 12.91 3.50
CA SER A 82 8.40 13.46 2.80
C SER A 82 7.25 12.45 2.79
N MET A 83 6.03 12.96 2.67
CA MET A 83 4.84 12.15 2.44
C MET A 83 4.29 12.41 1.03
N TYR A 84 4.04 11.32 0.32
CA TYR A 84 3.46 11.32 -1.00
C TYR A 84 2.13 10.59 -0.98
N GLN A 85 1.10 11.21 -1.54
CA GLN A 85 -0.16 10.56 -1.84
C GLN A 85 -0.20 10.20 -3.32
N VAL A 86 -0.53 8.94 -3.61
CA VAL A 86 -0.75 8.44 -4.96
C VAL A 86 -2.23 8.16 -5.17
N ARG A 87 -2.71 8.48 -6.37
CA ARG A 87 -4.09 8.20 -6.77
C ARG A 87 -4.17 7.88 -8.26
N PRO A 88 -5.05 6.97 -8.70
CA PRO A 88 -5.31 6.80 -10.12
C PRO A 88 -5.81 8.11 -10.73
N HIS A 89 -5.30 8.45 -11.90
CA HIS A 89 -5.59 9.68 -12.60
C HIS A 89 -5.40 9.48 -14.10
N ASN A 90 -6.43 9.72 -14.91
CA ASN A 90 -6.41 9.41 -16.35
C ASN A 90 -5.28 10.11 -17.12
N ASN A 91 -4.86 11.29 -16.66
CA ASN A 91 -3.75 12.06 -17.24
C ASN A 91 -2.50 12.03 -16.33
N GLY A 92 -2.29 10.94 -15.60
CA GLY A 92 -1.12 10.71 -14.76
C GLY A 92 0.11 10.38 -15.59
N ASP A 93 1.30 10.79 -15.12
CA ASP A 93 2.59 10.62 -15.79
C ASP A 93 3.33 9.33 -15.39
N GLY A 94 2.75 8.50 -14.51
CA GLY A 94 3.20 7.15 -14.21
C GLY A 94 2.09 6.12 -14.34
N THR A 95 2.44 4.82 -14.38
CA THR A 95 1.48 3.71 -14.35
C THR A 95 1.74 2.77 -13.18
N ALA A 96 0.67 2.31 -12.52
CA ALA A 96 0.77 1.40 -11.39
C ALA A 96 -0.47 0.51 -11.26
N TYR A 97 -0.33 -0.61 -10.58
CA TYR A 97 -1.46 -1.41 -10.10
C TYR A 97 -1.97 -0.85 -8.77
N PHE A 98 -3.28 -0.89 -8.56
CA PHE A 98 -3.91 -0.38 -7.34
C PHE A 98 -4.82 -1.46 -6.75
N LEU A 99 -4.65 -1.78 -5.47
CA LEU A 99 -5.52 -2.71 -4.75
C LEU A 99 -6.37 -1.95 -3.72
N PRO A 100 -7.67 -1.75 -4.01
CA PRO A 100 -8.60 -1.06 -3.10
C PRO A 100 -8.96 -1.93 -1.88
N TRP A 101 -9.78 -1.38 -0.99
CA TRP A 101 -10.49 -2.13 0.04
C TRP A 101 -11.92 -1.60 0.20
N ASN A 102 -12.76 -2.33 0.91
CA ASN A 102 -14.06 -1.85 1.37
C ASN A 102 -14.36 -2.43 2.75
N VAL A 103 -15.31 -1.84 3.46
CA VAL A 103 -15.83 -2.39 4.69
C VAL A 103 -16.37 -3.80 4.45
N ASP A 104 -16.00 -4.73 5.33
CA ASP A 104 -16.40 -6.14 5.32
C ASP A 104 -16.25 -6.82 3.95
N SER A 105 -15.05 -6.76 3.38
CA SER A 105 -14.78 -7.23 2.01
C SER A 105 -13.34 -7.73 1.82
N GLY A 106 -13.16 -8.57 0.80
CA GLY A 106 -11.85 -9.01 0.32
C GLY A 106 -11.67 -8.73 -1.17
N TYR A 107 -10.53 -8.15 -1.54
CA TYR A 107 -10.16 -7.89 -2.93
C TYR A 107 -8.86 -8.60 -3.27
N SER A 108 -8.73 -9.01 -4.53
CA SER A 108 -7.48 -9.60 -5.03
C SER A 108 -7.20 -9.15 -6.45
N LEU A 109 -5.92 -9.09 -6.81
CA LEU A 109 -5.47 -8.80 -8.16
C LEU A 109 -4.19 -9.55 -8.51
N SER A 110 -3.90 -9.62 -9.81
CA SER A 110 -2.63 -10.14 -10.33
C SER A 110 -1.83 -8.99 -10.93
N ILE A 111 -0.67 -8.67 -10.33
CA ILE A 111 0.28 -7.69 -10.86
C ILE A 111 1.27 -8.37 -11.80
N GLY A 112 1.33 -7.91 -13.05
CA GLY A 112 2.22 -8.42 -14.09
C GLY A 112 3.23 -7.37 -14.56
N ALA A 113 3.77 -7.55 -15.77
CA ALA A 113 4.86 -6.72 -16.27
C ALA A 113 4.46 -5.32 -16.80
N ASN A 114 3.16 -5.04 -16.94
CA ASN A 114 2.65 -3.82 -17.59
C ASN A 114 2.84 -2.52 -16.80
N ALA A 115 3.30 -2.60 -15.55
CA ALA A 115 3.72 -1.46 -14.75
C ALA A 115 4.88 -1.87 -13.83
N THR A 116 5.59 -0.87 -13.32
CA THR A 116 6.72 -1.07 -12.42
C THR A 116 6.35 -0.89 -10.95
N LEU A 117 5.16 -0.39 -10.65
CA LEU A 117 4.70 -0.10 -9.29
C LEU A 117 3.35 -0.74 -8.98
N PHE A 118 3.14 -1.00 -7.70
CA PHE A 118 1.90 -1.48 -7.12
C PHE A 118 1.63 -0.72 -5.81
N PHE A 119 0.39 -0.30 -5.59
CA PHE A 119 -0.03 0.38 -4.38
C PHE A 119 -1.26 -0.29 -3.77
N ASN A 120 -1.11 -0.75 -2.53
CA ASN A 120 -2.22 -1.18 -1.71
C ASN A 120 -2.83 0.04 -1.02
N ALA A 121 -4.16 0.10 -0.95
CA ALA A 121 -4.81 1.13 -0.17
C ALA A 121 -4.36 1.05 1.31
N MET A 122 -4.32 2.19 2.01
CA MET A 122 -3.85 2.23 3.40
C MET A 122 -4.58 1.19 4.26
N MET A 123 -3.80 0.37 4.96
CA MET A 123 -4.29 -0.70 5.82
C MET A 123 -4.51 -0.18 7.22
N ASN A 124 -5.78 -0.12 7.65
CA ASN A 124 -6.16 0.21 9.02
C ASN A 124 -7.07 -0.89 9.57
N GLY A 125 -6.48 -1.96 10.10
CA GLY A 125 -7.23 -3.13 10.54
C GLY A 125 -7.46 -4.18 9.47
N CYS A 126 -6.80 -4.05 8.32
CA CYS A 126 -6.91 -4.97 7.19
C CYS A 126 -5.76 -5.98 7.21
N SER A 127 -5.84 -7.01 6.37
CA SER A 127 -4.77 -7.97 6.13
C SER A 127 -4.45 -8.06 4.65
N PHE A 128 -3.19 -8.37 4.33
CA PHE A 128 -2.66 -8.46 2.98
C PHE A 128 -2.08 -9.85 2.71
N GLY A 129 -2.38 -10.43 1.55
CA GLY A 129 -1.84 -11.73 1.12
C GLY A 129 -1.08 -11.60 -0.19
N TRP A 130 -0.07 -12.45 -0.40
CA TRP A 130 0.63 -12.55 -1.68
C TRP A 130 1.04 -13.99 -2.03
N SER A 131 1.07 -14.27 -3.34
CA SER A 131 1.62 -15.49 -3.92
C SER A 131 2.42 -15.11 -5.16
N ALA A 132 3.72 -15.35 -5.13
CA ALA A 132 4.60 -15.13 -6.27
C ALA A 132 4.45 -16.26 -7.30
N GLY A 133 4.42 -15.91 -8.58
CA GLY A 133 4.50 -16.82 -9.71
C GLY A 133 5.57 -16.36 -10.71
N ASN A 134 5.54 -16.92 -11.92
CA ASN A 134 6.51 -16.61 -12.99
C ASN A 134 6.32 -15.18 -13.55
N GLY A 135 6.86 -14.18 -12.86
CA GLY A 135 6.79 -12.76 -13.26
C GLY A 135 5.45 -12.07 -12.98
N ILE A 136 4.50 -12.79 -12.38
CA ILE A 136 3.20 -12.29 -11.93
C ILE A 136 3.10 -12.56 -10.43
N VAL A 137 2.58 -11.60 -9.66
CA VAL A 137 2.27 -11.78 -8.24
C VAL A 137 0.77 -11.64 -8.04
N ARG A 138 0.14 -12.62 -7.42
CA ARG A 138 -1.25 -12.50 -6.96
C ARG A 138 -1.21 -11.87 -5.57
N VAL A 139 -1.97 -10.81 -5.37
CA VAL A 139 -2.08 -10.10 -4.08
C VAL A 139 -3.53 -10.02 -3.64
N ALA A 140 -3.76 -9.85 -2.33
CA ALA A 140 -5.08 -9.64 -1.75
C ALA A 140 -5.06 -8.63 -0.61
N HIS A 141 -6.18 -7.94 -0.43
CA HIS A 141 -6.42 -6.98 0.64
C HIS A 141 -7.80 -7.24 1.23
N HIS A 142 -7.83 -7.75 2.45
CA HIS A 142 -9.05 -8.18 3.14
C HIS A 142 -9.28 -7.32 4.37
N ASN A 143 -10.52 -6.91 4.55
CA ASN A 143 -11.01 -6.17 5.70
C ASN A 143 -12.34 -6.79 6.12
N ILE A 144 -12.29 -7.88 6.87
CA ILE A 144 -13.47 -8.63 7.31
C ILE A 144 -13.85 -8.14 8.71
N GLN A 145 -15.15 -7.94 8.96
CA GLN A 145 -15.65 -7.50 10.25
C GLN A 145 -16.14 -8.67 11.13
N ASP A 146 -16.05 -8.49 12.45
CA ASP A 146 -16.74 -9.32 13.43
C ASP A 146 -18.19 -8.84 13.60
N ALA A 147 -18.97 -9.58 14.41
CA ALA A 147 -20.37 -9.26 14.69
C ALA A 147 -20.58 -7.89 15.37
N ASN A 148 -19.54 -7.27 15.94
CA ASN A 148 -19.59 -5.96 16.58
C ASN A 148 -19.14 -4.82 15.64
N GLY A 149 -18.85 -5.13 14.37
CA GLY A 149 -18.34 -4.16 13.39
C GLY A 149 -16.84 -3.85 13.55
N GLY A 150 -16.13 -4.53 14.46
CA GLY A 150 -14.67 -4.47 14.56
C GLY A 150 -14.01 -5.31 13.47
N THR A 151 -12.74 -5.09 13.17
CA THR A 151 -12.01 -5.91 12.17
C THR A 151 -11.59 -7.26 12.76
N ASP A 152 -11.97 -8.38 12.13
CA ASP A 152 -11.70 -9.74 12.61
C ASP A 152 -10.39 -10.32 12.01
N ASN A 153 -9.34 -10.39 12.85
CA ASN A 153 -8.06 -10.96 12.44
C ASN A 153 -8.12 -12.48 12.16
N GLY A 154 -8.97 -13.23 12.86
CA GLY A 154 -9.13 -14.66 12.67
C GLY A 154 -9.81 -14.98 11.34
N ALA A 155 -10.89 -14.27 11.02
CA ALA A 155 -11.57 -14.40 9.73
C ALA A 155 -10.67 -13.99 8.55
N MET A 156 -9.91 -12.91 8.70
CA MET A 156 -8.91 -12.51 7.70
C MET A 156 -7.81 -13.57 7.52
N LEU A 157 -7.35 -14.21 8.60
CA LEU A 157 -6.35 -15.28 8.53
C LEU A 157 -6.87 -16.47 7.71
N GLN A 158 -8.13 -16.87 7.93
CA GLN A 158 -8.78 -17.97 7.21
C GLN A 158 -8.99 -17.62 5.74
N SER A 159 -9.52 -16.43 5.45
CA SER A 159 -9.77 -15.99 4.06
C SER A 159 -8.50 -15.86 3.21
N LEU A 160 -7.34 -15.66 3.84
CA LEU A 160 -6.04 -15.60 3.17
C LEU A 160 -5.26 -16.93 3.18
N ALA A 161 -5.85 -18.04 3.63
CA ALA A 161 -5.13 -19.32 3.79
C ALA A 161 -4.52 -19.87 2.49
N GLY A 162 -5.08 -19.52 1.32
CA GLY A 162 -4.56 -19.92 0.01
C GLY A 162 -3.40 -19.07 -0.52
N TYR A 163 -2.96 -18.05 0.21
CA TYR A 163 -1.82 -17.21 -0.17
C TYR A 163 -0.51 -17.74 0.45
N ALA A 164 0.58 -17.71 -0.31
CA ALA A 164 1.88 -18.21 0.13
C ALA A 164 2.46 -17.39 1.28
N GLY A 165 2.25 -16.07 1.26
CA GLY A 165 2.64 -15.15 2.31
C GLY A 165 1.48 -14.26 2.74
N ARG A 166 1.53 -13.82 4.00
CA ARG A 166 0.49 -13.03 4.66
C ARG A 166 1.10 -11.94 5.55
N TYR A 167 0.46 -10.79 5.57
CA TYR A 167 0.73 -9.65 6.44
C TYR A 167 -0.57 -9.29 7.16
N MET A 168 -0.63 -9.60 8.43
CA MET A 168 -1.87 -9.58 9.19
C MET A 168 -2.07 -8.25 9.91
N ARG A 169 -3.33 -7.90 10.20
CA ARG A 169 -3.70 -6.73 11.03
C ARG A 169 -2.80 -6.59 12.27
N ASN A 170 -2.59 -7.68 12.99
CA ASN A 170 -1.85 -7.65 14.26
C ASN A 170 -0.34 -7.39 14.07
N ASP A 171 0.22 -7.68 12.89
CA ASP A 171 1.65 -7.49 12.62
C ASP A 171 2.06 -6.01 12.66
N TYR A 172 1.11 -5.09 12.48
CA TYR A 172 1.38 -3.65 12.48
C TYR A 172 0.58 -2.85 13.49
N ARG A 173 -0.54 -3.36 14.02
CA ARG A 173 -1.26 -2.67 15.10
C ARG A 173 -0.56 -2.78 16.46
N LEU A 174 0.15 -3.88 16.72
CA LEU A 174 0.74 -4.15 18.03
C LEU A 174 1.98 -3.29 18.34
N THR A 175 2.57 -2.61 17.36
CA THR A 175 3.80 -1.83 17.55
C THR A 175 3.63 -0.55 18.37
N GLN A 176 2.39 -0.06 18.56
CA GLN A 176 2.09 1.21 19.25
C GLN A 176 0.70 1.18 19.94
N GLY A 177 0.44 0.19 20.80
CA GLY A 177 -0.80 0.16 21.59
C GLY A 177 -2.10 -0.02 20.77
N GLY A 178 -2.02 -0.61 19.58
CA GLY A 178 -3.18 -0.97 18.76
C GLY A 178 -3.53 0.02 17.64
N THR A 179 -2.81 1.13 17.50
CA THR A 179 -3.14 2.23 16.57
C THR A 179 -2.31 2.24 15.29
N GLY A 180 -1.39 1.29 15.12
CA GLY A 180 -0.56 1.22 13.93
C GLY A 180 -1.36 1.08 12.64
N GLN A 181 -0.89 1.79 11.61
CA GLN A 181 -1.37 1.69 10.24
C GLN A 181 -0.24 1.16 9.36
N SER A 182 -0.58 0.67 8.18
CA SER A 182 0.44 0.26 7.24
C SER A 182 0.10 0.58 5.80
N THR A 183 1.12 0.84 5.00
CA THR A 183 1.02 0.83 3.55
C THR A 183 1.83 -0.34 2.98
N VAL A 184 1.33 -0.91 1.88
CA VAL A 184 2.05 -1.92 1.13
C VAL A 184 2.31 -1.39 -0.27
N VAL A 185 3.59 -1.33 -0.63
CA VAL A 185 4.07 -0.82 -1.92
C VAL A 185 4.84 -1.93 -2.62
N GLY A 186 4.50 -2.19 -3.87
CA GLY A 186 5.28 -3.06 -4.74
C GLY A 186 6.08 -2.26 -5.75
N ALA A 187 7.30 -2.73 -6.04
CA ALA A 187 8.14 -2.17 -7.09
C ALA A 187 8.86 -3.28 -7.86
N ARG A 188 9.02 -3.13 -9.17
CA ARG A 188 9.87 -4.01 -9.99
C ARG A 188 11.31 -3.51 -9.94
N VAL A 189 12.17 -4.27 -9.28
CA VAL A 189 13.61 -4.04 -9.20
C VAL A 189 14.30 -5.14 -9.98
N ASN A 190 15.11 -4.77 -10.99
CA ASN A 190 15.78 -5.73 -11.89
C ASN A 190 14.82 -6.77 -12.49
N GLY A 191 13.61 -6.33 -12.87
CA GLY A 191 12.58 -7.17 -13.49
C GLY A 191 11.78 -8.04 -12.52
N GLN A 192 12.15 -8.11 -11.24
CA GLN A 192 11.47 -8.89 -10.20
C GLN A 192 10.62 -8.00 -9.31
N TRP A 193 9.41 -8.46 -8.98
CA TRP A 193 8.57 -7.77 -8.01
C TRP A 193 9.16 -7.91 -6.61
N GLN A 194 9.32 -6.78 -5.95
CA GLN A 194 9.50 -6.71 -4.51
C GLN A 194 8.26 -6.09 -3.89
N ILE A 195 7.76 -6.66 -2.79
CA ILE A 195 6.64 -6.09 -2.04
C ILE A 195 7.16 -5.66 -0.67
N TRP A 196 6.88 -4.42 -0.30
CA TRP A 196 7.35 -3.80 0.93
C TRP A 196 6.17 -3.33 1.76
N ALA A 197 6.23 -3.60 3.07
CA ALA A 197 5.32 -3.05 4.06
C ALA A 197 6.03 -1.96 4.85
N GLN A 198 5.34 -0.84 5.05
CA GLN A 198 5.76 0.26 5.90
C GLN A 198 4.75 0.41 7.03
N ILE A 199 5.20 0.31 8.28
CA ILE A 199 4.37 0.53 9.47
C ILE A 199 4.52 1.99 9.87
N ILE A 200 3.39 2.69 9.99
CA ILE A 200 3.33 4.10 10.35
C ILE A 200 2.42 4.32 11.56
N THR A 201 2.72 5.35 12.35
CA THR A 201 1.80 5.91 13.33
C THR A 201 1.69 7.42 13.19
N THR A 202 0.54 7.96 13.57
CA THR A 202 0.30 9.40 13.59
C THR A 202 0.19 9.90 15.02
N ASP A 203 0.85 11.00 15.36
CA ASP A 203 0.76 11.62 16.68
C ASP A 203 -0.44 12.58 16.85
N GLY A 204 -1.27 12.74 15.79
CA GLY A 204 -2.39 13.67 15.76
C GLY A 204 -2.01 15.14 15.50
N GLY A 205 -0.72 15.48 15.55
CA GLY A 205 -0.17 16.80 15.26
C GLY A 205 0.33 16.98 13.83
N GLY A 206 -0.03 16.06 12.92
CA GLY A 206 0.47 16.04 11.54
C GLY A 206 1.84 15.37 11.39
N THR A 207 2.32 14.64 12.42
CA THR A 207 3.55 13.85 12.30
C THR A 207 3.23 12.40 11.94
N PHE A 208 3.95 11.86 10.95
CA PHE A 208 3.95 10.45 10.57
C PHE A 208 5.27 9.81 10.96
N ASP A 209 5.22 8.87 11.89
CA ASP A 209 6.37 8.12 12.36
C ASP A 209 6.48 6.78 11.63
N ILE A 210 7.55 6.61 10.86
CA ILE A 210 7.92 5.34 10.24
C ILE A 210 8.51 4.44 11.33
N GLN A 211 7.71 3.49 11.79
CA GLN A 211 8.09 2.55 12.84
C GLN A 211 8.95 1.42 12.29
N SER A 212 8.63 0.92 11.10
CA SER A 212 9.41 -0.11 10.42
C SER A 212 9.14 -0.17 8.92
N VAL A 213 10.10 -0.71 8.19
CA VAL A 213 10.00 -1.03 6.75
C VAL A 213 10.53 -2.43 6.56
N ARG A 214 9.72 -3.31 5.96
CA ARG A 214 10.04 -4.73 5.78
C ARG A 214 9.70 -5.19 4.37
N ARG A 215 10.58 -6.00 3.80
CA ARG A 215 10.32 -6.70 2.54
C ARG A 215 9.47 -7.95 2.82
N LEU A 216 8.36 -8.08 2.11
CA LEU A 216 7.43 -9.22 2.15
C LEU A 216 7.71 -10.22 1.02
N LEU A 217 8.10 -9.72 -0.15
CA LEU A 217 8.50 -10.49 -1.34
C LEU A 217 9.73 -9.84 -1.98
#